data_AF-A0A238KCV7-F1
#
_entry.id   AF-A0A238KCV7-F1
#
_cell.length_a   1.000
_cell.length_b   1.000
_cell.length_c   1.000
_cell.angle_alpha   90.00
_cell.angle_beta   90.00
_cell.angle_gamma   90.00
#
_symmetry.space_group_name_H-M   'P 1'
#
loop_
_entity.id
_entity.type
_entity.pdbx_description
1 polymer ?
#
loop_
_entity_poly.entity_id
_entity_poly.type
_entity_poly.pdbx_seq_one_letter_code
_entity_poly.pdbx_strand_id
1 'polypeptide(L)'
;MTLLPFLRFAALGASLALAAPALAEDAACRARIKAMFDGGPLDPFVRPPHRVTNTVLSPEGDMRYQYLAIWDSPARSIGGVLGSGTFALIVEGDSWTGPDPEGPWTAAPNMLPDDYDGLQRRQHAESRENLTDPACLGTVTVDDTAYEAVSYVTRTDPDPDSGAWFGARNTVYLDPETQRVQRWEMTDFTSSFAPELSRDIHVQVFSYDDPMTITRPE
;
A
#
# COMPACT_ATOMS: atom_id res chain seq x y z
N MET A 1 -43.67 66.70 14.36
CA MET A 1 -43.05 65.94 15.46
C MET A 1 -42.86 64.53 14.98
N THR A 2 -41.60 64.14 14.79
CA THR A 2 -41.14 63.10 13.87
C THR A 2 -41.11 61.73 14.54
N LEU A 3 -41.69 60.72 13.89
CA LEU A 3 -41.60 59.29 14.20
C LEU A 3 -40.75 58.63 13.12
N LEU A 4 -39.68 57.90 13.48
CA LEU A 4 -39.03 56.81 12.72
C LEU A 4 -37.82 56.27 13.52
N PRO A 5 -37.35 55.03 13.30
CA PRO A 5 -37.34 53.99 14.31
C PRO A 5 -35.94 53.47 14.65
N PHE A 6 -35.88 52.70 15.74
CA PHE A 6 -34.76 51.87 16.12
C PHE A 6 -34.28 50.98 14.96
N LEU A 7 -33.01 51.15 14.56
CA LEU A 7 -32.33 50.24 13.65
C LEU A 7 -32.17 48.87 14.31
N ARG A 8 -32.62 47.86 13.57
CA ARG A 8 -32.51 46.43 13.88
C ARG A 8 -31.04 46.02 13.91
N PHE A 9 -30.56 45.59 15.08
CA PHE A 9 -29.54 44.55 15.16
C PHE A 9 -30.23 43.21 14.89
N ALA A 10 -29.75 42.43 13.92
CA ALA A 10 -29.67 40.96 13.95
C ALA A 10 -29.56 40.39 12.53
N ALA A 11 -28.49 39.62 12.32
CA ALA A 11 -28.41 38.38 11.53
C ALA A 11 -27.09 38.28 10.74
N LEU A 12 -25.95 38.24 11.44
CA LEU A 12 -24.78 37.50 10.98
C LEU A 12 -24.68 36.26 11.88
N GLY A 13 -25.13 35.12 11.41
CA GLY A 13 -24.98 33.88 12.17
C GLY A 13 -25.90 32.78 11.67
N ALA A 14 -25.42 32.03 10.69
CA ALA A 14 -25.70 30.59 10.52
C ALA A 14 -25.16 30.11 9.16
N SER A 15 -23.85 29.89 9.03
CA SER A 15 -23.28 29.20 7.87
C SER A 15 -22.14 28.25 8.24
N LEU A 16 -22.19 27.60 9.40
CA LEU A 16 -21.12 26.73 9.91
C LEU A 16 -21.54 25.26 10.16
N ALA A 17 -22.74 24.84 9.75
CA ALA A 17 -23.31 23.55 10.15
C ALA A 17 -23.23 22.41 9.09
N LEU A 18 -22.61 22.63 7.92
CA LEU A 18 -22.66 21.65 6.82
C LEU A 18 -21.40 20.77 6.65
N ALA A 19 -20.33 20.99 7.42
CA ALA A 19 -19.08 20.22 7.29
C ALA A 19 -18.95 19.02 8.24
N ALA A 20 -19.84 18.87 9.23
CA ALA A 20 -19.73 17.81 10.24
C ALA A 20 -19.91 16.36 9.71
N PRO A 21 -20.83 16.07 8.75
CA PRO A 21 -21.05 14.70 8.29
C PRO A 21 -19.85 14.11 7.54
N ALA A 22 -19.23 14.90 6.64
CA ALA A 22 -18.09 14.46 5.84
C ALA A 22 -16.87 14.12 6.70
N LEU A 23 -16.59 14.93 7.74
CA LEU A 23 -15.48 14.66 8.65
C LEU A 23 -15.67 13.40 9.49
N ALA A 24 -16.92 13.07 9.85
CA ALA A 24 -17.23 11.86 10.60
C ALA A 24 -17.09 10.59 9.74
N GLU A 25 -17.50 10.66 8.48
CA GLU A 25 -17.35 9.57 7.50
C GLU A 25 -15.87 9.28 7.20
N ASP A 26 -15.06 10.32 6.97
CA ASP A 26 -13.61 10.19 6.77
C ASP A 26 -12.92 9.57 8.00
N ALA A 27 -13.30 9.99 9.21
CA ALA A 27 -12.74 9.44 10.44
C ALA A 27 -13.11 7.96 10.65
N ALA A 28 -14.36 7.59 10.35
CA ALA A 28 -14.81 6.20 10.40
C ALA A 28 -14.10 5.33 9.34
N CYS A 29 -13.96 5.84 8.12
CA CYS A 29 -13.26 5.14 7.06
C CYS A 29 -11.77 4.97 7.38
N ARG A 30 -11.12 6.03 7.88
CA ARG A 30 -9.74 5.98 8.38
C ARG A 30 -9.56 4.91 9.44
N ALA A 31 -10.46 4.86 10.43
CA ALA A 31 -10.41 3.86 11.49
C ALA A 31 -10.59 2.43 10.94
N ARG A 32 -11.52 2.23 9.98
CA ARG A 32 -11.69 0.96 9.27
C ARG A 32 -10.41 0.54 8.56
N ILE A 33 -9.78 1.45 7.81
CA ILE A 33 -8.53 1.16 7.09
C ILE A 33 -7.40 0.85 8.09
N LYS A 34 -7.22 1.66 9.15
CA LYS A 34 -6.21 1.37 10.20
C LYS A 34 -6.40 -0.03 10.80
N ALA A 35 -7.63 -0.43 11.09
CA ALA A 35 -7.92 -1.78 11.58
C ALA A 35 -7.52 -2.88 10.59
N MET A 36 -7.55 -2.63 9.28
CA MET A 36 -7.07 -3.59 8.29
C MET A 36 -5.54 -3.77 8.33
N PHE A 37 -4.78 -2.78 8.82
CA PHE A 37 -3.34 -2.90 9.07
C PHE A 37 -3.01 -3.63 10.37
N ASP A 38 -3.98 -3.81 11.28
CA ASP A 38 -3.76 -4.40 12.61
C ASP A 38 -4.30 -5.82 12.70
N GLY A 39 -3.59 -6.79 12.10
CA GLY A 39 -4.04 -8.17 12.01
C GLY A 39 -5.13 -8.41 10.94
N GLY A 40 -5.39 -7.42 10.10
CA GLY A 40 -6.35 -7.51 8.99
C GLY A 40 -5.70 -7.82 7.64
N PRO A 41 -6.41 -7.62 6.52
CA PRO A 41 -5.91 -8.02 5.19
C PRO A 41 -4.73 -7.18 4.66
N LEU A 42 -4.55 -5.98 5.20
CA LEU A 42 -3.42 -5.10 4.84
C LEU A 42 -2.19 -5.38 5.71
N ASP A 43 -2.31 -6.19 6.76
CA ASP A 43 -1.19 -6.61 7.60
C ASP A 43 -0.38 -7.72 6.92
N PRO A 44 0.87 -7.45 6.50
CA PRO A 44 1.70 -8.44 5.82
C PRO A 44 2.15 -9.57 6.76
N PHE A 45 2.11 -9.38 8.09
CA PHE A 45 2.57 -10.36 9.08
C PHE A 45 1.53 -11.43 9.41
N VAL A 46 0.26 -11.21 9.05
CA VAL A 46 -0.80 -12.23 9.15
C VAL A 46 -1.34 -12.67 7.79
N ARG A 47 -0.92 -12.02 6.71
CA ARG A 47 -1.31 -12.38 5.35
C ARG A 47 -0.80 -13.80 5.03
N PRO A 48 -1.66 -14.70 4.51
CA PRO A 48 -1.21 -16.02 4.09
C PRO A 48 -0.11 -15.97 3.01
N PRO A 49 0.67 -17.04 2.84
CA PRO A 49 1.58 -17.17 1.70
C PRO A 49 0.86 -16.89 0.37
N HIS A 50 1.53 -16.15 -0.51
CA HIS A 50 0.93 -15.68 -1.74
C HIS A 50 1.97 -15.35 -2.82
N ARG A 51 1.51 -15.27 -4.05
CA ARG A 51 2.25 -14.73 -5.19
C ARG A 51 1.69 -13.37 -5.56
N VAL A 52 2.57 -12.49 -6.04
CA VAL A 52 2.21 -11.16 -6.56
C VAL A 52 2.80 -11.02 -7.95
N THR A 53 1.96 -10.69 -8.92
CA THR A 53 2.42 -10.14 -10.19
C THR A 53 2.18 -8.64 -10.17
N ASN A 54 3.24 -7.86 -10.23
CA ASN A 54 3.19 -6.40 -10.31
C ASN A 54 3.49 -5.96 -11.74
N THR A 55 2.49 -5.43 -12.44
CA THR A 55 2.68 -4.84 -13.76
C THR A 55 2.88 -3.33 -13.60
N VAL A 56 4.02 -2.83 -14.07
CA VAL A 56 4.35 -1.39 -14.04
C VAL A 56 4.08 -0.80 -15.41
N LEU A 57 3.18 0.18 -15.44
CA LEU A 57 2.72 0.86 -16.63
C LEU A 57 3.23 2.31 -16.63
N SER A 58 3.48 2.84 -17.81
CA SER A 58 3.67 4.28 -18.01
C SER A 58 2.35 5.04 -17.75
N PRO A 59 2.40 6.39 -17.67
CA PRO A 59 1.19 7.21 -17.54
C PRO A 59 0.19 7.03 -18.69
N GLU A 60 0.68 6.62 -19.86
CA GLU A 60 -0.11 6.34 -21.07
C GLU A 60 -0.70 4.92 -21.08
N GLY A 61 -0.31 4.08 -20.11
CA GLY A 61 -0.75 2.68 -20.00
C GLY A 61 0.17 1.66 -20.68
N ASP A 62 1.32 2.08 -21.22
CA ASP A 62 2.27 1.16 -21.85
C ASP A 62 3.03 0.36 -20.79
N MET A 63 3.09 -0.96 -20.94
CA MET A 63 3.83 -1.82 -20.02
C MET A 63 5.33 -1.51 -20.09
N ARG A 64 5.93 -1.19 -18.95
CA ARG A 64 7.38 -1.01 -18.81
C ARG A 64 8.07 -2.32 -18.44
N TYR A 65 7.59 -2.97 -17.39
CA TYR A 65 8.09 -4.26 -16.94
C TYR A 65 7.06 -4.94 -16.04
N GLN A 66 7.28 -6.23 -15.81
CA GLN A 66 6.51 -7.02 -14.86
C GLN A 66 7.45 -7.58 -13.81
N TYR A 67 7.10 -7.42 -12.53
CA TYR A 67 7.82 -7.97 -11.40
C TYR A 67 7.01 -9.10 -10.79
N LEU A 68 7.66 -10.24 -10.56
CA LEU A 68 7.07 -11.36 -9.83
C LEU A 68 7.62 -11.34 -8.41
N ALA A 69 6.73 -11.50 -7.44
CA ALA A 69 7.08 -11.70 -6.05
C ALA A 69 6.37 -12.94 -5.51
N ILE A 70 7.03 -13.61 -4.59
CA ILE A 70 6.58 -14.82 -3.92
C ILE A 70 6.85 -14.59 -2.44
N TRP A 71 5.81 -14.67 -1.61
CA TRP A 71 5.90 -14.38 -0.18
C TRP A 71 5.42 -15.58 0.61
N ASP A 72 6.31 -16.13 1.43
CA ASP A 72 5.95 -17.07 2.49
C ASP A 72 5.66 -16.29 3.78
N SER A 73 6.51 -15.30 4.08
CA SER A 73 6.30 -14.30 5.13
C SER A 73 7.06 -13.02 4.79
N PRO A 74 6.88 -11.93 5.56
CA PRO A 74 7.67 -10.71 5.32
C PRO A 74 9.19 -10.94 5.41
N ALA A 75 9.65 -11.91 6.22
CA ALA A 75 11.06 -12.29 6.33
C ALA A 75 11.50 -13.37 5.34
N ARG A 76 10.59 -13.90 4.49
CA ARG A 76 10.87 -14.97 3.53
C ARG A 76 10.18 -14.70 2.20
N SER A 77 10.97 -14.28 1.21
CA SER A 77 10.42 -13.89 -0.09
C SER A 77 11.37 -14.15 -1.24
N ILE A 78 10.81 -14.32 -2.42
CA ILE A 78 11.54 -14.34 -3.69
C ILE A 78 10.95 -13.25 -4.56
N GLY A 79 11.78 -12.49 -5.27
CA GLY A 79 11.26 -11.54 -6.24
C GLY A 79 12.25 -11.08 -7.28
N GLY A 80 11.74 -10.67 -8.44
CA GLY A 80 12.55 -10.25 -9.56
C GLY A 80 11.70 -9.72 -10.71
N VAL A 81 12.35 -8.95 -11.60
CA VAL A 81 11.75 -8.52 -12.85
C VAL A 81 11.75 -9.69 -13.83
N LEU A 82 10.60 -10.02 -14.41
CA LEU A 82 10.50 -11.10 -15.40
C LEU A 82 11.41 -10.82 -16.60
N GLY A 83 12.19 -11.83 -16.99
CA GLY A 83 13.14 -11.74 -18.09
C GLY A 83 14.43 -10.98 -17.79
N SER A 84 14.65 -10.49 -16.56
CA SER A 84 15.92 -9.86 -16.17
C SER A 84 17.09 -10.85 -16.07
N GLY A 85 16.78 -12.13 -15.87
CA GLY A 85 17.76 -13.17 -15.53
C GLY A 85 18.30 -13.06 -14.10
N THR A 86 17.63 -12.32 -13.21
CA THR A 86 18.02 -12.21 -11.80
C THR A 86 16.79 -12.04 -10.89
N PHE A 87 16.68 -12.97 -9.94
CA PHE A 87 15.78 -12.94 -8.80
C PHE A 87 16.59 -12.82 -7.52
N ALA A 88 16.02 -12.16 -6.52
CA ALA A 88 16.51 -12.15 -5.15
C ALA A 88 15.66 -13.07 -4.29
N LEU A 89 16.30 -13.86 -3.45
CA LEU A 89 15.70 -14.65 -2.37
C LEU A 89 16.14 -14.04 -1.04
N ILE A 90 15.19 -13.80 -0.14
CA ILE A 90 15.42 -13.36 1.22
C ILE A 90 14.94 -14.45 2.18
N VAL A 91 15.78 -14.80 3.15
CA VAL A 91 15.41 -15.68 4.27
C VAL A 91 16.01 -15.12 5.56
N GLU A 92 15.16 -14.63 6.46
CA GLU A 92 15.53 -14.20 7.81
C GLU A 92 16.64 -13.13 7.83
N GLY A 93 16.64 -12.24 6.84
CA GLY A 93 17.63 -11.17 6.71
C GLY A 93 18.87 -11.55 5.90
N ASP A 94 19.03 -12.81 5.47
CA ASP A 94 20.05 -13.20 4.49
C ASP A 94 19.50 -13.13 3.07
N SER A 95 20.39 -12.93 2.09
CA SER A 95 20.03 -12.77 0.69
C SER A 95 20.81 -13.67 -0.26
N TRP A 96 20.13 -14.18 -1.28
CA TRP A 96 20.69 -14.93 -2.40
C TRP A 96 20.18 -14.35 -3.72
N THR A 97 20.89 -14.64 -4.80
CA THR A 97 20.46 -14.34 -6.17
C THR A 97 20.44 -15.59 -7.02
N GLY A 98 19.51 -15.66 -7.97
CA GLY A 98 19.31 -16.80 -8.87
C GLY A 98 18.72 -16.36 -10.20
N PRO A 99 18.74 -17.21 -11.24
CA PRO A 99 18.24 -16.87 -12.57
C PRO A 99 16.71 -16.85 -12.65
N ASP A 100 16.05 -17.63 -11.80
CA ASP A 100 14.59 -17.82 -11.75
C ASP A 100 14.12 -18.03 -10.29
N PRO A 101 12.80 -18.04 -10.02
CA PRO A 101 12.27 -18.26 -8.68
C PRO A 101 12.51 -19.65 -8.09
N GLU A 102 12.95 -20.62 -8.88
CA GLU A 102 13.25 -21.98 -8.45
C GLU A 102 14.75 -22.17 -8.14
N GLY A 103 15.60 -21.22 -8.56
CA GLY A 103 17.04 -21.20 -8.34
C GLY A 103 17.84 -21.62 -9.59
N PRO A 104 19.07 -22.14 -9.46
CA PRO A 104 19.84 -22.31 -8.24
C PRO A 104 20.15 -20.97 -7.58
N TRP A 105 20.30 -20.99 -6.25
CA TRP A 105 20.57 -19.81 -5.44
C TRP A 105 22.06 -19.69 -5.12
N THR A 106 22.59 -18.48 -5.29
CA THR A 106 23.96 -18.12 -4.90
C THR A 106 23.91 -17.04 -3.82
N ALA A 107 24.63 -17.23 -2.72
CA ALA A 107 24.68 -16.24 -1.64
C ALA A 107 25.12 -14.88 -2.19
N ALA A 108 24.36 -13.84 -1.85
CA ALA A 108 24.64 -12.47 -2.26
C ALA A 108 25.20 -11.68 -1.07
N PRO A 109 25.98 -10.61 -1.30
CA PRO A 109 26.32 -9.67 -0.25
C PRO A 109 25.05 -9.18 0.43
N ASN A 110 24.95 -9.34 1.75
CA ASN A 110 23.76 -8.93 2.46
C ASN A 110 23.67 -7.39 2.49
N MET A 111 22.69 -6.86 1.76
CA MET A 111 22.39 -5.43 1.72
C MET A 111 21.20 -5.08 2.61
N LEU A 112 20.62 -6.06 3.29
CA LEU A 112 19.54 -5.83 4.24
C LEU A 112 20.12 -5.32 5.57
N PRO A 113 19.42 -4.44 6.29
CA PRO A 113 19.79 -4.07 7.63
C PRO A 113 19.76 -5.27 8.58
N ASP A 114 20.60 -5.23 9.63
CA ASP A 114 20.68 -6.29 10.65
C ASP A 114 19.33 -6.63 11.30
N ASP A 115 18.48 -5.62 11.53
CA ASP A 115 17.11 -5.78 12.05
C ASP A 115 16.07 -5.60 10.94
N TYR A 116 16.09 -6.51 9.96
CA TYR A 116 15.19 -6.47 8.80
C TYR A 116 13.71 -6.62 9.19
N ASP A 117 13.37 -7.55 10.10
CA ASP A 117 11.99 -7.72 10.58
C ASP A 117 11.51 -6.49 11.35
N GLY A 118 12.35 -5.91 12.23
CA GLY A 118 12.03 -4.67 12.94
C GLY A 118 11.84 -3.48 12.00
N LEU A 119 12.67 -3.36 10.95
CA LEU A 119 12.47 -2.35 9.89
C LEU A 119 11.10 -2.51 9.22
N GLN A 120 10.73 -3.72 8.79
CA GLN A 120 9.45 -3.95 8.11
C GLN A 120 8.25 -3.64 9.02
N ARG A 121 8.30 -4.05 10.29
CA ARG A 121 7.24 -3.74 11.27
C ARG A 121 7.10 -2.23 11.49
N ARG A 122 8.23 -1.54 11.57
CA ARG A 122 8.26 -0.08 11.70
C ARG A 122 7.63 0.59 10.48
N GLN A 123 8.04 0.23 9.26
CA GLN A 123 7.48 0.80 8.03
C GLN A 123 5.98 0.52 7.87
N HIS A 124 5.53 -0.66 8.30
CA HIS A 124 4.11 -1.01 8.34
C HIS A 124 3.34 -0.11 9.32
N ALA A 125 3.87 0.08 10.53
CA ALA A 125 3.28 0.97 11.52
C ALA A 125 3.25 2.44 11.07
N GLU A 126 4.33 2.93 10.45
CA GLU A 126 4.39 4.27 9.85
C GLU A 126 3.33 4.44 8.75
N SER A 127 3.20 3.46 7.84
CA SER A 127 2.20 3.48 6.78
C SER A 127 0.77 3.53 7.33
N ARG A 128 0.50 2.81 8.42
CA ARG A 128 -0.78 2.87 9.13
C ARG A 128 -1.01 4.23 9.77
N GLU A 129 -0.03 4.78 10.48
CA GLU A 129 -0.20 6.04 11.21
C GLU A 129 -0.35 7.26 10.29
N ASN A 130 0.45 7.29 9.23
CA ASN A 130 0.55 8.42 8.30
C ASN A 130 -0.45 8.36 7.15
N LEU A 131 -1.42 7.43 7.19
CA LEU A 131 -2.43 7.33 6.13
C LEU A 131 -3.23 8.64 6.03
N THR A 132 -3.53 9.08 4.82
CA THR A 132 -4.34 10.28 4.52
C THR A 132 -5.32 9.99 3.39
N ASP A 133 -6.25 10.92 3.13
CA ASP A 133 -7.30 10.82 2.11
C ASP A 133 -8.02 9.45 2.05
N PRO A 134 -8.54 8.95 3.19
CA PRO A 134 -9.22 7.66 3.24
C PRO A 134 -10.54 7.72 2.46
N ALA A 135 -10.79 6.69 1.65
CA ALA A 135 -12.05 6.50 0.95
C ALA A 135 -12.48 5.03 1.04
N CYS A 136 -13.70 4.80 1.49
CA CYS A 136 -14.28 3.47 1.63
C CYS A 136 -15.29 3.29 0.50
N LEU A 137 -14.81 2.77 -0.63
CA LEU A 137 -15.55 2.75 -1.90
C LEU A 137 -16.70 1.73 -1.88
N GLY A 138 -16.70 0.81 -0.92
CA GLY A 138 -17.66 -0.28 -0.83
C GLY A 138 -17.45 -1.28 -1.95
N THR A 139 -18.55 -1.85 -2.44
CA THR A 139 -18.49 -2.81 -3.54
C THR A 139 -18.25 -2.08 -4.88
N VAL A 140 -17.18 -2.45 -5.58
CA VAL A 140 -16.82 -1.94 -6.91
C VAL A 140 -16.63 -3.11 -7.88
N THR A 141 -16.93 -2.91 -9.16
CA THR A 141 -16.69 -3.92 -10.21
C THR A 141 -15.51 -3.49 -11.07
N VAL A 142 -14.51 -4.37 -11.20
CA VAL A 142 -13.33 -4.20 -12.06
C VAL A 142 -13.18 -5.48 -12.87
N ASP A 143 -13.06 -5.36 -14.21
CA ASP A 143 -12.93 -6.49 -15.13
C ASP A 143 -13.97 -7.61 -14.86
N ASP A 144 -15.25 -7.21 -14.76
CA ASP A 144 -16.41 -8.06 -14.46
C ASP A 144 -16.36 -8.81 -13.10
N THR A 145 -15.43 -8.46 -12.22
CA THR A 145 -15.29 -9.02 -10.87
C THR A 145 -15.68 -8.00 -9.82
N ALA A 146 -16.52 -8.40 -8.85
CA ALA A 146 -16.91 -7.54 -7.74
C ALA A 146 -15.91 -7.66 -6.57
N TYR A 147 -15.50 -6.51 -6.04
CA TYR A 147 -14.56 -6.39 -4.93
C TYR A 147 -15.11 -5.45 -3.86
N GLU A 148 -14.73 -5.66 -2.60
CA GLU A 148 -14.76 -4.60 -1.60
C GLU A 148 -13.50 -3.74 -1.76
N ALA A 149 -13.64 -2.41 -1.92
CA ALA A 149 -12.49 -1.55 -2.16
C ALA A 149 -12.33 -0.40 -1.16
N VAL A 150 -11.07 -0.10 -0.86
CA VAL A 150 -10.64 1.06 -0.08
C VAL A 150 -9.51 1.80 -0.81
N SER A 151 -9.47 3.11 -0.67
CA SER A 151 -8.38 3.95 -1.18
C SER A 151 -7.81 4.81 -0.05
N TYR A 152 -6.50 5.04 -0.07
CA TYR A 152 -5.80 5.89 0.89
C TYR A 152 -4.43 6.30 0.35
N VAL A 153 -3.87 7.38 0.89
CA VAL A 153 -2.49 7.81 0.62
C VAL A 153 -1.61 7.40 1.80
N THR A 154 -0.48 6.75 1.55
CA THR A 154 0.53 6.46 2.57
C THR A 154 1.75 7.35 2.39
N ARG A 155 2.49 7.55 3.49
CA ARG A 155 3.80 8.15 3.50
C ARG A 155 4.64 7.57 4.65
N THR A 156 5.85 7.08 4.36
CA THR A 156 6.79 6.65 5.40
C THR A 156 7.34 7.87 6.15
N ASP A 157 7.80 7.66 7.38
CA ASP A 157 8.57 8.70 8.05
C ASP A 157 9.92 8.88 7.34
N PRO A 158 10.55 10.07 7.45
CA PRO A 158 11.92 10.26 6.98
C PRO A 158 12.87 9.30 7.69
N ASP A 159 13.60 8.51 6.90
CA ASP A 159 14.68 7.65 7.39
C ASP A 159 15.71 8.50 8.18
N PRO A 160 16.13 8.07 9.39
CA PRO A 160 17.00 8.90 10.24
C PRO A 160 18.36 9.23 9.63
N ASP A 161 18.91 8.33 8.82
CA ASP A 161 20.27 8.47 8.28
C ASP A 161 20.29 9.25 6.96
N SER A 162 19.32 8.99 6.09
CA SER A 162 19.25 9.57 4.74
C SER A 162 18.24 10.71 4.60
N GLY A 163 17.29 10.84 5.52
CA GLY A 163 16.12 11.71 5.38
C GLY A 163 15.15 11.27 4.27
N ALA A 164 15.33 10.07 3.72
CA ALA A 164 14.51 9.56 2.63
C ALA A 164 13.10 9.21 3.12
N TRP A 165 12.08 9.59 2.36
CA TRP A 165 10.71 9.16 2.60
C TRP A 165 10.01 8.88 1.27
N PHE A 166 9.00 8.03 1.31
CA PHE A 166 8.24 7.59 0.15
C PHE A 166 6.75 7.64 0.45
N GLY A 167 5.94 7.92 -0.56
CA GLY A 167 4.49 7.87 -0.46
C GLY A 167 3.84 7.46 -1.76
N ALA A 168 2.59 7.01 -1.68
CA ALA A 168 1.79 6.63 -2.83
C ALA A 168 0.30 6.73 -2.50
N ARG A 169 -0.52 6.92 -3.52
CA ARG A 169 -1.95 6.59 -3.46
C ARG A 169 -2.10 5.10 -3.68
N ASN A 170 -2.89 4.46 -2.83
CA ASN A 170 -3.17 3.03 -2.83
C ASN A 170 -4.67 2.84 -3.00
N THR A 171 -5.07 1.97 -3.93
CA THR A 171 -6.42 1.43 -3.99
C THR A 171 -6.35 -0.08 -3.87
N VAL A 172 -6.95 -0.62 -2.82
CA VAL A 172 -6.89 -2.05 -2.50
C VAL A 172 -8.26 -2.66 -2.71
N TYR A 173 -8.28 -3.76 -3.46
CA TYR A 173 -9.46 -4.53 -3.81
C TYR A 173 -9.40 -5.87 -3.09
N LEU A 174 -10.38 -6.10 -2.24
CA LEU A 174 -10.53 -7.28 -1.41
C LEU A 174 -11.60 -8.19 -2.00
N ASP A 175 -11.34 -9.50 -1.97
CA ASP A 175 -12.37 -10.49 -2.20
C ASP A 175 -13.47 -10.35 -1.13
N PRO A 176 -14.75 -10.19 -1.50
CA PRO A 176 -15.81 -9.89 -0.55
C PRO A 176 -16.05 -11.04 0.44
N GLU A 177 -15.80 -12.30 0.06
CA GLU A 177 -16.07 -13.47 0.88
C GLU A 177 -14.94 -13.77 1.88
N THR A 178 -13.70 -13.78 1.38
CA THR A 178 -12.50 -14.15 2.14
C THR A 178 -11.78 -12.95 2.76
N GLN A 179 -12.14 -11.73 2.34
CA GLN A 179 -11.48 -10.47 2.71
C GLN A 179 -9.99 -10.43 2.34
N ARG A 180 -9.51 -11.31 1.45
CA ARG A 180 -8.11 -11.32 1.00
C ARG A 180 -7.87 -10.25 -0.06
N VAL A 181 -6.67 -9.68 -0.07
CA VAL A 181 -6.27 -8.72 -1.12
C VAL A 181 -6.15 -9.47 -2.43
N GLN A 182 -6.94 -9.11 -3.44
CA GLN A 182 -6.85 -9.72 -4.76
C GLN A 182 -6.14 -8.82 -5.76
N ARG A 183 -6.29 -7.50 -5.60
CA ARG A 183 -5.65 -6.49 -6.45
C ARG A 183 -5.27 -5.28 -5.62
N TRP A 184 -4.13 -4.70 -5.93
CA TRP A 184 -3.64 -3.46 -5.31
C TRP A 184 -3.07 -2.56 -6.39
N GLU A 185 -3.70 -1.42 -6.58
CA GLU A 185 -3.25 -0.38 -7.50
C GLU A 185 -2.54 0.73 -6.75
N MET A 186 -1.39 1.16 -7.26
CA MET A 186 -0.63 2.27 -6.70
C MET A 186 -0.33 3.31 -7.78
N THR A 187 -0.57 4.57 -7.43
CA THR A 187 -0.35 5.74 -8.28
C THR A 187 0.18 6.89 -7.43
N ASP A 188 0.41 8.06 -8.07
CA ASP A 188 0.80 9.30 -7.38
C ASP A 188 2.01 9.10 -6.45
N PHE A 189 3.03 8.38 -6.94
CA PHE A 189 4.21 8.08 -6.16
C PHE A 189 4.99 9.36 -5.87
N THR A 190 5.31 9.57 -4.59
CA THR A 190 6.11 10.69 -4.10
C THR A 190 7.37 10.18 -3.42
N SER A 191 8.46 10.91 -3.56
CA SER A 191 9.70 10.64 -2.82
C SER A 191 10.40 11.93 -2.42
N SER A 192 11.20 11.88 -1.36
CA SER A 192 11.92 13.06 -0.86
C SER A 192 12.96 13.63 -1.84
N PHE A 193 13.51 12.79 -2.73
CA PHE A 193 14.59 13.13 -3.66
C PHE A 193 14.13 13.28 -5.12
N ALA A 194 12.91 12.84 -5.44
CA ALA A 194 12.21 13.16 -6.69
C ALA A 194 10.81 13.69 -6.30
N PRO A 195 10.69 14.99 -6.01
CA PRO A 195 9.45 15.58 -5.51
C PRO A 195 8.36 15.69 -6.57
N GLU A 196 8.71 15.57 -7.85
CA GLU A 196 7.72 15.39 -8.91
C GLU A 196 7.06 14.02 -8.77
N LEU A 197 5.71 14.01 -8.80
CA LEU A 197 4.94 12.79 -8.75
C LEU A 197 5.34 11.89 -9.93
N SER A 198 5.86 10.69 -9.62
CA SER A 198 5.91 9.66 -10.66
C SER A 198 4.48 9.28 -10.99
N ARG A 199 4.20 9.30 -12.29
CA ARG A 199 2.91 8.98 -12.87
C ARG A 199 2.82 7.53 -13.33
N ASP A 200 3.80 6.72 -12.96
CA ASP A 200 3.76 5.29 -13.20
C ASP A 200 2.58 4.68 -12.42
N ILE A 201 1.96 3.67 -13.02
CA ILE A 201 0.85 2.95 -12.43
C ILE A 201 1.35 1.55 -12.13
N HIS A 202 1.26 1.13 -10.87
CA HIS A 202 1.60 -0.22 -10.47
C HIS A 202 0.31 -0.97 -10.18
N VAL A 203 0.11 -2.10 -10.88
CA VAL A 203 -1.03 -2.99 -10.65
C VAL A 203 -0.50 -4.32 -10.14
N GLN A 204 -0.74 -4.59 -8.86
CA GLN A 204 -0.44 -5.86 -8.23
C GLN A 204 -1.66 -6.76 -8.23
N VAL A 205 -1.50 -8.00 -8.68
CA VAL A 205 -2.51 -9.05 -8.61
C VAL A 205 -1.97 -10.17 -7.72
N PHE A 206 -2.80 -10.60 -6.78
CA PHE A 206 -2.46 -11.56 -5.74
C PHE A 206 -3.09 -12.94 -6.04
N SER A 207 -2.37 -14.01 -5.75
CA SER A 207 -2.90 -15.38 -5.74
C SER A 207 -2.43 -16.12 -4.49
N TYR A 208 -3.34 -16.93 -3.92
CA TYR A 208 -3.18 -17.64 -2.65
C TYR A 208 -3.27 -19.18 -2.80
N ASP A 209 -3.19 -19.68 -4.04
CA ASP A 209 -3.72 -21.00 -4.39
C ASP A 209 -2.81 -22.18 -4.04
N ASP A 210 -1.54 -21.93 -3.70
CA ASP A 210 -0.57 -22.97 -3.39
C ASP A 210 0.03 -22.82 -1.98
N PRO A 211 -0.05 -23.86 -1.12
CA PRO A 211 0.75 -23.91 0.09
C PRO A 211 2.21 -23.93 -0.33
N MET A 212 2.95 -22.93 0.13
CA MET A 212 4.31 -22.68 -0.28
C MET A 212 5.15 -22.43 0.95
N THR A 213 6.39 -22.93 0.92
CA THR A 213 7.36 -22.69 1.98
C THR A 213 8.67 -22.36 1.30
N ILE A 214 9.22 -21.19 1.62
CA ILE A 214 10.53 -20.77 1.12
C ILE A 214 11.57 -21.32 2.08
N THR A 215 12.45 -22.17 1.57
CA THR A 215 13.53 -22.79 2.35
C THR A 215 14.84 -22.07 2.13
N ARG A 216 15.64 -21.95 3.19
CA ARG A 216 17.03 -21.48 3.12
C ARG A 216 17.85 -22.39 2.20
N PRO A 217 18.57 -21.85 1.20
CA PRO A 217 19.51 -22.62 0.39
C PRO A 217 20.70 -23.12 1.22
N GLU A 218 21.28 -24.25 0.81
CA GLU A 218 22.53 -24.80 1.38
C GLU A 218 23.77 -24.04 0.91
#